data_AF-A0A2V9PXA7-F1
#
_entry.id   AF-A0A2V9PXA7-F1
#
_cell.length_a   1.000
_cell.length_b   1.000
_cell.length_c   1.000
_cell.angle_alpha   90.00
_cell.angle_beta   90.00
_cell.angle_gamma   90.00
#
_symmetry.space_group_name_H-M   'P 1'
#
loop_
_entity.id
_entity.type
_entity.pdbx_description
1 polymer ?
#
loop_
_entity_poly.entity_id
_entity_poly.type
_entity_poly.pdbx_seq_one_letter_code
_entity_poly.pdbx_strand_id
1 'polypeptide(L)'
;MGWFIGRYVYYTHMSHLAHKHSSLMPMVMPQIELKYDGFRALAIIEHGRAQLLSRNGHPFASFSALAESISDSLPNVRAVIDGEICSLGDMVDHSSKI
;
A
#
# COMPACT_ATOMS: atom_id res chain seq x y z
N MET A 1 12.78 8.51 -12.36
CA MET A 1 11.35 8.18 -12.41
C MET A 1 11.04 7.20 -11.29
N GLY A 2 10.60 7.71 -10.14
CA GLY A 2 10.33 6.91 -8.94
C GLY A 2 8.85 6.56 -8.83
N TRP A 3 8.55 5.37 -8.31
CA TRP A 3 7.19 4.88 -8.08
C TRP A 3 7.04 4.52 -6.61
N PHE A 4 5.88 4.81 -6.01
CA PHE A 4 5.57 4.50 -4.61
C PHE A 4 4.21 3.79 -4.52
N ILE A 5 4.05 2.88 -3.55
CA ILE A 5 2.76 2.24 -3.22
C ILE A 5 2.42 2.49 -1.74
N GLY A 6 1.23 3.04 -1.49
CA GLY A 6 0.67 3.18 -0.14
C GLY A 6 0.41 1.82 0.52
N ARG A 7 0.68 1.71 1.83
CA ARG A 7 0.74 0.44 2.58
C ARG A 7 -0.55 0.18 3.37
N TYR A 8 -1.11 -1.03 3.28
CA TYR A 8 -2.10 -1.55 4.22
C TYR A 8 -1.75 -3.00 4.64
N VAL A 9 -1.81 -3.29 5.95
CA VAL A 9 -1.70 -4.64 6.55
C VAL A 9 -2.91 -4.81 7.48
N TYR A 10 -3.85 -5.69 7.14
CA TYR A 10 -4.97 -6.04 8.03
C TYR A 10 -4.48 -7.01 9.13
N TYR A 11 -4.54 -6.59 10.39
CA TYR A 11 -4.34 -7.48 11.54
C TYR A 11 -5.68 -8.16 11.89
N THR A 12 -5.75 -9.47 11.71
CA THR A 12 -6.95 -10.30 11.89
C THR A 12 -7.22 -10.59 13.37
N HIS A 13 -7.70 -9.64 14.19
CA HIS A 13 -8.12 -10.01 15.56
C HIS A 13 -9.04 -9.02 16.32
N MET A 14 -10.15 -8.54 15.77
CA MET A 14 -11.06 -7.66 16.52
C MET A 14 -12.56 -7.86 16.27
N SER A 15 -13.10 -9.05 16.54
CA SER A 15 -14.57 -9.17 16.66
C SER A 15 -15.09 -10.17 17.70
N HIS A 16 -14.23 -10.95 18.36
CA HIS A 16 -14.68 -11.80 19.48
C HIS A 16 -14.86 -11.05 20.82
N LEU A 17 -14.44 -9.79 20.92
CA LEU A 17 -14.52 -8.98 22.15
C LEU A 17 -15.67 -7.95 22.16
N ALA A 18 -16.48 -7.87 21.11
CA ALA A 18 -17.61 -6.93 21.03
C ALA A 18 -18.86 -7.37 21.82
N HIS A 19 -18.75 -8.41 22.66
CA HIS A 19 -19.82 -8.84 23.56
C HIS A 19 -19.43 -8.55 25.02
N LYS A 20 -19.81 -7.35 25.49
CA LYS A 20 -20.19 -6.97 26.87
C LYS A 20 -19.56 -5.64 27.25
N HIS A 21 -20.32 -4.56 27.09
CA HIS A 21 -20.67 -3.56 28.11
C HIS A 21 -21.10 -2.25 27.43
N SER A 22 -22.35 -1.90 27.67
CA SER A 22 -22.98 -0.62 27.33
C SER A 22 -22.27 0.54 28.04
N SER A 23 -21.66 1.46 27.28
CA SER A 23 -21.47 2.91 27.56
C SER A 23 -20.36 3.59 26.74
N LEU A 24 -19.59 2.87 25.92
CA LEU A 24 -18.64 3.46 24.97
C LEU A 24 -19.20 3.34 23.55
N MET A 25 -19.86 4.39 23.06
CA MET A 25 -20.05 4.54 21.62
C MET A 25 -18.65 4.48 20.97
N PRO A 26 -18.39 3.57 20.01
CA PRO A 26 -17.11 3.55 19.33
C PRO A 26 -16.94 4.87 18.60
N MET A 27 -16.05 5.70 19.10
CA MET A 27 -15.59 6.91 18.42
C MET A 27 -14.73 6.45 17.24
N VAL A 28 -15.38 6.27 16.08
CA VAL A 28 -14.68 6.03 14.81
C VAL A 28 -13.93 7.31 14.48
N MET A 29 -12.65 7.38 14.88
CA MET A 29 -11.72 8.41 14.43
C MET A 29 -11.47 8.16 12.93
N PRO A 30 -11.86 9.08 12.04
CA PRO A 30 -11.57 8.90 10.63
C PRO A 30 -10.06 9.00 10.43
N GLN A 31 -9.46 7.92 9.91
CA GLN A 31 -8.09 7.99 9.40
C GLN A 31 -8.15 8.73 8.07
N ILE A 32 -7.64 9.97 8.04
CA ILE A 32 -7.57 10.77 6.82
C ILE A 32 -6.28 10.39 6.07
N GLU A 33 -6.43 9.79 4.90
CA GLU A 33 -5.33 9.52 3.99
C GLU A 33 -5.38 10.50 2.80
N LEU A 34 -4.20 10.91 2.33
CA LEU A 34 -4.07 11.70 1.11
C LEU A 34 -4.55 10.86 -0.08
N LYS A 35 -5.56 11.38 -0.79
CA LYS A 35 -5.98 10.79 -2.06
C LYS A 35 -4.98 11.17 -3.14
N TYR A 36 -4.21 10.19 -3.57
CA TYR A 36 -3.36 10.35 -4.74
C TYR A 36 -4.14 10.08 -6.04
N ASP A 37 -3.71 10.72 -7.13
CA ASP A 37 -4.24 10.50 -8.48
C ASP A 37 -3.28 9.59 -9.26
N GLY A 38 -3.71 8.36 -9.53
CA GLY A 38 -2.84 7.30 -10.01
C GLY A 38 -3.59 6.03 -10.45
N PHE A 39 -2.90 4.89 -10.37
CA PHE A 39 -3.49 3.57 -10.63
C PHE A 39 -3.66 2.78 -9.34
N ARG A 40 -4.91 2.47 -8.97
CA ARG A 40 -5.19 1.54 -7.88
C ARG A 40 -4.66 0.15 -8.20
N ALA A 41 -3.80 -0.37 -7.32
CA ALA A 41 -3.16 -1.66 -7.48
C ALA A 41 -3.15 -2.47 -6.18
N LEU A 42 -3.26 -3.79 -6.35
CA LEU A 42 -2.96 -4.78 -5.33
C LEU A 42 -1.54 -5.32 -5.56
N ALA A 43 -0.67 -5.24 -4.57
CA ALA A 43 0.62 -5.94 -4.56
C ALA A 43 0.48 -7.26 -3.79
N ILE A 44 0.55 -8.37 -4.51
CA ILE A 44 0.58 -9.71 -3.95
C ILE A 44 2.03 -10.10 -3.75
N ILE A 45 2.45 -10.34 -2.51
CA ILE A 45 3.80 -10.72 -2.13
C ILE A 45 3.77 -12.17 -1.67
N GLU A 46 4.44 -13.05 -2.41
CA GLU A 46 4.57 -14.46 -2.10
C GLU A 46 5.92 -15.00 -2.59
N HIS A 47 6.56 -15.86 -1.79
CA HIS A 47 7.82 -16.53 -2.16
C HIS A 47 8.93 -15.54 -2.57
N GLY A 48 9.05 -14.40 -1.87
CA GLY A 48 10.06 -13.38 -2.15
C GLY A 48 9.84 -12.62 -3.46
N ARG A 49 8.65 -12.67 -4.04
CA ARG A 49 8.27 -11.93 -5.26
C ARG A 49 7.03 -11.10 -5.01
N ALA A 50 6.96 -9.93 -5.61
CA ALA A 50 5.74 -9.14 -5.67
C ALA A 50 5.14 -9.16 -7.09
N GLN A 51 3.81 -9.25 -7.18
CA GLN A 51 3.05 -9.05 -8.41
C GLN A 51 2.04 -7.93 -8.21
N LEU A 52 2.01 -6.99 -9.15
CA LEU A 52 1.05 -5.89 -9.14
C LEU A 52 -0.14 -6.21 -10.04
N LEU A 53 -1.34 -6.16 -9.48
CA LEU A 53 -2.60 -6.33 -10.17
C LEU A 53 -3.41 -5.04 -10.11
N SER A 54 -4.11 -4.68 -11.18
CA SER A 54 -5.12 -3.63 -11.15
C SER A 54 -6.29 -4.02 -10.25
N ARG A 55 -7.15 -3.04 -9.94
CA ARG A 55 -8.44 -3.28 -9.25
C ARG A 55 -9.29 -4.37 -9.92
N ASN A 56 -9.14 -4.56 -11.23
CA ASN A 56 -9.91 -5.54 -12.01
C ASN A 56 -9.15 -6.89 -12.17
N GLY A 57 -8.02 -7.07 -11.50
CA GLY A 57 -7.23 -8.31 -11.53
C GLY A 57 -6.29 -8.45 -12.72
N HIS A 58 -6.10 -7.40 -13.52
CA HIS A 58 -5.15 -7.43 -14.63
C HIS A 58 -3.73 -7.15 -14.16
N PRO A 59 -2.73 -7.98 -14.51
CA PRO A 59 -1.35 -7.75 -14.10
C PRO A 59 -0.78 -6.50 -14.78
N PHE A 60 -0.04 -5.70 -14.02
CA PHE A 60 0.73 -4.59 -14.57
C PHE A 60 2.13 -5.06 -14.99
N ALA A 61 2.38 -5.10 -16.30
CA ALA A 61 3.70 -5.45 -16.84
C ALA A 61 4.73 -4.30 -16.72
N SER A 62 4.27 -3.04 -16.74
CA SER A 62 5.13 -1.87 -16.83
C SER A 62 5.78 -1.43 -15.51
N PHE A 63 5.41 -2.05 -14.38
CA PHE A 63 5.85 -1.65 -13.04
C PHE A 63 6.78 -2.68 -12.37
N SER A 64 7.60 -3.38 -13.17
CA SER A 64 8.51 -4.43 -12.65
C SER A 64 9.50 -3.92 -11.60
N ALA A 65 10.10 -2.74 -11.81
CA ALA A 65 11.02 -2.14 -10.85
C ALA A 65 10.35 -1.80 -9.51
N LEU A 66 9.08 -1.37 -9.54
CA LEU A 66 8.29 -1.14 -8.32
C LEU A 66 8.01 -2.47 -7.61
N ALA A 67 7.63 -3.51 -8.35
CA ALA A 67 7.39 -4.82 -7.78
C ALA A 67 8.65 -5.39 -7.10
N GLU A 68 9.82 -5.26 -7.73
CA GLU A 68 11.11 -5.67 -7.16
C GLU A 68 11.43 -4.92 -5.86
N SER A 69 11.28 -3.59 -5.86
CA SER A 69 11.48 -2.77 -4.65
C SER A 69 10.54 -3.17 -3.50
N ILE A 70 9.28 -3.54 -3.80
CA ILE A 70 8.33 -4.04 -2.80
C ILE A 70 8.79 -5.37 -2.23
N SER A 71 9.22 -6.33 -3.07
CA SER A 71 9.71 -7.62 -2.58
C SER A 71 10.98 -7.48 -1.73
N ASP A 72 11.89 -6.58 -2.11
CA ASP A 72 13.12 -6.33 -1.36
C ASP A 72 12.85 -5.69 0.00
N SER A 73 11.81 -4.86 0.08
CA SER A 73 11.40 -4.19 1.32
C SER A 73 10.64 -5.10 2.29
N LEU A 74 10.06 -6.19 1.78
CA LEU A 74 9.22 -7.13 2.54
C LEU A 74 9.68 -8.58 2.34
N PRO A 75 10.94 -8.91 2.68
CA PRO A 75 11.47 -10.24 2.47
C PRO A 75 10.76 -11.25 3.40
N ASN A 76 10.47 -12.44 2.87
CA ASN A 76 9.85 -13.56 3.61
C ASN A 76 8.44 -13.31 4.17
N VAL A 77 7.72 -12.32 3.63
CA VAL A 77 6.32 -12.07 4.00
C VAL A 77 5.38 -12.63 2.94
N ARG A 78 4.25 -13.19 3.39
CA ARG A 78 3.08 -13.43 2.55
C ARG A 78 2.05 -12.34 2.84
N ALA A 79 1.83 -11.43 1.90
CA ALA A 79 0.93 -10.29 2.11
C ALA A 79 0.23 -9.87 0.81
N VAL A 80 -0.92 -9.22 0.97
CA VAL A 80 -1.58 -8.45 -0.08
C VAL A 80 -1.67 -7.01 0.41
N ILE A 81 -1.09 -6.10 -0.35
CA ILE A 81 -1.10 -4.66 -0.05
C ILE A 81 -1.99 -3.96 -1.08
N ASP A 82 -2.88 -3.10 -0.60
CA ASP A 82 -3.75 -2.29 -1.46
C ASP A 82 -3.31 -0.82 -1.40
N GLY A 83 -3.08 -0.21 -2.55
CA GLY A 83 -2.52 1.14 -2.64
C GLY A 83 -2.66 1.77 -4.02
N GLU A 84 -2.25 3.03 -4.14
CA GLU A 84 -2.25 3.79 -5.39
C GLU A 84 -0.82 3.91 -5.93
N ILE A 85 -0.60 3.52 -7.19
CA ILE A 85 0.66 3.75 -7.91
C ILE A 85 0.61 5.16 -8.51
N CYS A 86 1.55 6.00 -8.10
CA CYS A 86 1.56 7.42 -8.45
C CYS A 86 2.84 7.78 -9.22
N SER A 87 2.71 8.69 -10.18
CA SER A 87 3.87 9.28 -10.86
C SER A 87 4.43 10.40 -9.99
N LEU A 88 5.71 10.29 -9.63
CA LEU A 88 6.45 11.42 -9.06
C LEU A 88 7.05 12.21 -10.22
N GLY A 89 6.66 13.48 -10.35
CA GLY A 89 7.31 14.40 -11.29
C GLY A 89 8.81 14.55 -10.97
N ASP A 90 9.55 15.18 -11.88
CA ASP A 90 10.98 15.41 -11.67
C ASP A 90 11.20 16.18 -10.35
N MET A 91 11.70 15.49 -9.34
CA MET A 91 12.24 16.12 -8.16
C MET A 91 13.50 16.85 -8.61
N VAL A 92 13.38 18.13 -8.94
CA VAL A 92 14.54 19.02 -9.05
C VAL A 92 15.16 19.05 -7.65
N ASP A 93 16.27 18.35 -7.49
CA ASP A 93 17.12 18.45 -6.31
C ASP A 93 17.58 19.92 -6.19
N HIS A 94 16.96 20.66 -5.28
CA HIS A 94 17.36 22.03 -4.98
C HIS A 94 18.60 22.10 -4.08
N SER A 95 19.27 20.97 -3.74
CA SER A 95 20.43 20.95 -2.84
C SER A 95 21.75 21.42 -3.46
N SER A 96 21.75 21.98 -4.68
CA SER A 96 22.99 22.46 -5.34
C SER A 96 23.08 23.98 -5.52
N LYS A 97 22.25 24.77 -4.82
CA LYS A 97 22.43 26.23 -4.71
C LYS A 97 22.06 26.70 -3.30
N ILE A 98 23.01 26.75 -2.36
CA ILE A 98 23.63 27.95 -1.72
C ILE A 98 24.89 27.48 -1.00
#